data_AF-A0A355BJM5-F1
#
_entry.id   AF-A0A355BJM5-F1
#
_cell.length_a   1.000
_cell.length_b   1.000
_cell.length_c   1.000
_cell.angle_alpha   90.00
_cell.angle_beta   90.00
_cell.angle_gamma   90.00
#
_symmetry.space_group_name_H-M   'P 1'
#
loop_
_entity.id
_entity.type
_entity.pdbx_description
1 polymer ?
#
loop_
_entity_poly.entity_id
_entity_poly.type
_entity_poly.pdbx_seq_one_letter_code
_entity_poly.pdbx_strand_id
1 'polypeptide(L)'
;MNRDMRKATSIVMILGLLLMTFFSVPNAVTAAPNFRDLDKHWAGGYILNWADQGLVAGYAEDNTFRPDNPITKAEFIVLVNRVMGYKDVTAIDFPDVPAGSWFRGDVVKSQAIGYSHAYADGTFGPNKPLSREEAAVMIYRIMKLEYTEVEDVLSAFKDAKQIDPVYRVALNSVVAAGYLRGYPDQTVRPKQTTTRAEMIIILDRIAGVKYRFAKTFGPETEQETVKTNVTVSKPGITLQNMIIEGDLHLTEGIGDGDCYLHNITVKGRTLIAGGGTSSIHVSGALTSLGQLEVNSA
;
A
#
# COMPACT_ATOMS: atom_id res chain seq x y z
N MET A 1 -19.34 7.77 81.80
CA MET A 1 -20.48 7.14 82.47
C MET A 1 -21.68 7.43 81.59
N ASN A 2 -22.29 6.55 80.79
CA ASN A 2 -22.15 5.10 80.51
C ASN A 2 -22.12 4.91 78.95
N ARG A 3 -21.54 3.90 78.28
CA ARG A 3 -21.55 2.42 78.37
C ARG A 3 -22.90 1.72 78.18
N ASP A 4 -22.94 0.94 77.10
CA ASP A 4 -23.65 -0.33 76.87
C ASP A 4 -25.19 -0.39 76.96
N MET A 5 -25.86 -0.48 75.79
CA MET A 5 -26.73 -1.61 75.36
C MET A 5 -27.33 -1.31 73.97
N ARG A 6 -27.04 -2.02 72.87
CA ARG A 6 -27.21 -3.46 72.52
C ARG A 6 -28.59 -3.80 71.90
N LYS A 7 -28.54 -4.11 70.58
CA LYS A 7 -29.34 -5.08 69.79
C LYS A 7 -30.70 -4.66 69.16
N ALA A 8 -30.75 -4.83 67.83
CA ALA A 8 -31.86 -5.29 66.96
C ALA A 8 -33.19 -4.49 66.95
N THR A 9 -33.94 -4.32 65.84
CA THR A 9 -33.86 -4.78 64.44
C THR A 9 -33.79 -3.54 63.49
N SER A 10 -33.96 -3.54 62.16
CA SER A 10 -34.20 -4.53 61.08
C SER A 10 -33.52 -4.01 59.79
N ILE A 11 -33.01 -4.84 58.88
CA ILE A 11 -33.65 -5.45 57.69
C ILE A 11 -34.55 -4.47 56.88
N VAL A 12 -34.25 -4.38 55.57
CA VAL A 12 -34.88 -3.63 54.46
C VAL A 12 -34.23 -2.27 54.10
N MET A 13 -33.17 -2.33 53.28
CA MET A 13 -32.97 -1.49 52.08
C MET A 13 -31.71 -1.94 51.28
N ILE A 14 -31.63 -3.24 50.96
CA ILE A 14 -30.70 -3.75 49.94
C ILE A 14 -31.51 -3.99 48.67
N LEU A 15 -31.82 -2.93 47.93
CA LEU A 15 -32.39 -3.02 46.58
C LEU A 15 -32.12 -1.76 45.72
N GLY A 16 -30.91 -1.21 45.83
CA GLY A 16 -30.41 -0.10 45.02
C GLY A 16 -29.82 -0.55 43.68
N LEU A 17 -30.64 -1.19 42.85
CA LEU A 17 -30.47 -1.51 41.42
C LEU A 17 -29.09 -1.23 40.75
N LEU A 18 -28.07 -2.05 41.04
CA LEU A 18 -26.81 -2.04 40.28
C LEU A 18 -26.92 -2.90 39.00
N LEU A 19 -27.82 -2.52 38.09
CA LEU A 19 -27.93 -3.14 36.77
C LEU A 19 -26.77 -2.63 35.88
N MET A 20 -25.57 -3.19 36.06
CA MET A 20 -24.53 -3.11 35.03
C MET A 20 -24.99 -3.92 33.83
N THR A 21 -25.73 -3.28 32.94
CA THR A 21 -25.97 -3.82 31.60
C THR A 21 -24.63 -3.87 30.90
N PHE A 22 -24.08 -5.08 30.79
CA PHE A 22 -23.12 -5.41 29.74
C PHE A 22 -23.80 -5.16 28.40
N PHE A 23 -23.67 -3.94 27.88
CA PHE A 23 -23.83 -3.68 26.47
C PHE A 23 -22.69 -4.42 25.77
N SER A 24 -22.95 -5.70 25.46
CA SER A 24 -22.21 -6.42 24.44
C SER A 24 -22.33 -5.61 23.18
N VAL A 25 -21.31 -4.80 22.89
CA VAL A 25 -21.18 -4.14 21.60
C VAL A 25 -21.24 -5.27 20.58
N PRO A 26 -22.25 -5.31 19.70
CA PRO A 26 -22.27 -6.34 18.69
C PRO A 26 -21.01 -6.13 17.86
N ASN A 27 -20.10 -7.11 17.90
CA ASN A 27 -18.97 -7.15 16.98
C ASN A 27 -19.59 -7.15 15.59
N ALA A 28 -19.58 -5.99 14.93
CA ALA A 28 -20.07 -5.85 13.59
C ALA A 28 -19.16 -6.71 12.72
N VAL A 29 -19.65 -7.91 12.37
CA VAL A 29 -19.03 -8.74 11.34
C VAL A 29 -19.18 -7.94 10.06
N THR A 30 -18.15 -7.16 9.73
CA THR A 30 -18.05 -6.48 8.44
C THR A 30 -18.16 -7.56 7.38
N ALA A 31 -19.27 -7.55 6.65
CA ALA A 31 -19.48 -8.48 5.56
C ALA A 31 -18.29 -8.39 4.60
N ALA A 32 -17.88 -9.55 4.06
CA ALA A 32 -16.81 -9.57 3.07
C ALA A 32 -17.15 -8.57 1.94
N PRO A 33 -16.19 -7.76 1.48
CA PRO A 33 -16.40 -6.78 0.43
C PRO A 33 -16.92 -7.51 -0.81
N ASN A 34 -17.94 -6.95 -1.43
CA ASN A 34 -18.57 -7.52 -2.61
C ASN A 34 -19.08 -6.37 -3.48
N PHE A 35 -18.61 -6.29 -4.72
CA PHE A 35 -18.97 -5.22 -5.65
C PHE A 35 -19.72 -5.81 -6.84
N ARG A 36 -20.85 -5.18 -7.21
CA ARG A 36 -21.82 -5.74 -8.17
C ARG A 36 -21.29 -5.88 -9.60
N ASP A 37 -20.21 -5.17 -9.91
CA ASP A 37 -19.57 -5.04 -11.21
C ASP A 37 -18.24 -5.82 -11.31
N LEU A 38 -17.94 -6.69 -10.33
CA LEU A 38 -16.77 -7.57 -10.36
C LEU A 38 -17.07 -9.04 -10.70
N ASP A 39 -18.34 -9.43 -10.89
CA ASP A 39 -18.65 -10.81 -11.35
C ASP A 39 -17.96 -11.07 -12.69
N LYS A 40 -17.12 -12.12 -12.72
CA LYS A 40 -16.26 -12.50 -13.86
C LYS A 40 -15.30 -11.42 -14.35
N HIS A 41 -15.15 -10.27 -13.66
CA HIS A 41 -14.16 -9.27 -14.04
C HIS A 41 -12.76 -9.81 -13.79
N TRP A 42 -11.87 -9.65 -14.77
CA TRP A 42 -10.53 -10.25 -14.79
C TRP A 42 -9.64 -9.78 -13.62
N ALA A 43 -9.89 -8.59 -13.08
CA ALA A 43 -9.21 -8.05 -11.89
C ALA A 43 -9.97 -8.30 -10.57
N GLY A 44 -11.16 -8.92 -10.62
CA GLY A 44 -12.09 -9.03 -9.49
C GLY A 44 -11.43 -9.62 -8.23
N GLY A 45 -10.74 -10.76 -8.34
CA GLY A 45 -10.06 -11.38 -7.20
C GLY A 45 -8.97 -10.50 -6.56
N TYR A 46 -8.25 -9.70 -7.36
CA TYR A 46 -7.25 -8.76 -6.85
C TYR A 46 -7.91 -7.59 -6.12
N ILE A 47 -8.97 -7.03 -6.70
CA ILE A 47 -9.72 -5.90 -6.12
C ILE A 47 -10.40 -6.32 -4.81
N LEU A 48 -10.98 -7.52 -4.74
CA LEU A 48 -11.60 -8.07 -3.53
C LEU A 48 -10.55 -8.29 -2.43
N ASN A 49 -9.42 -8.93 -2.74
CA ASN A 49 -8.30 -9.10 -1.80
C ASN A 49 -7.74 -7.75 -1.28
N TRP A 50 -7.73 -6.71 -2.12
CA TRP A 50 -7.37 -5.37 -1.69
C TRP A 50 -8.43 -4.72 -0.79
N ALA A 51 -9.71 -4.99 -1.04
CA ALA A 51 -10.81 -4.51 -0.21
C ALA A 51 -10.82 -5.19 1.17
N ASP A 52 -10.53 -6.50 1.22
CA ASP A 52 -10.37 -7.28 2.47
C ASP A 52 -9.25 -6.70 3.35
N GLN A 53 -8.19 -6.19 2.72
CA GLN A 53 -7.06 -5.52 3.40
C GLN A 53 -7.32 -4.04 3.72
N GLY A 54 -8.50 -3.50 3.43
CA GLY A 54 -8.86 -2.10 3.61
C GLY A 54 -8.09 -1.12 2.72
N LEU A 55 -7.47 -1.60 1.62
CA LEU A 55 -6.68 -0.77 0.70
C LEU A 55 -7.55 -0.01 -0.30
N VAL A 56 -8.66 -0.60 -0.73
CA VAL A 56 -9.64 0.03 -1.62
C VAL A 56 -11.02 0.10 -0.99
N ALA A 57 -11.81 1.05 -1.48
CA ALA A 57 -13.25 1.07 -1.32
C ALA A 57 -13.88 1.28 -2.70
N GLY A 58 -15.09 0.74 -2.88
CA GLY A 58 -15.96 1.09 -4.00
C GLY A 58 -16.81 2.31 -3.69
N TYR A 59 -17.77 2.56 -4.57
CA TYR A 59 -18.81 3.57 -4.44
C TYR A 59 -19.95 2.99 -3.59
N ALA A 60 -20.18 3.58 -2.42
CA ALA A 60 -21.16 3.09 -1.46
C ALA A 60 -22.61 3.31 -1.92
N GLU A 61 -22.82 4.24 -2.86
CA GLU A 61 -24.12 4.66 -3.37
C GLU A 61 -24.80 3.60 -4.24
N ASP A 62 -24.00 2.81 -4.98
CA ASP A 62 -24.47 1.76 -5.91
C ASP A 62 -23.83 0.39 -5.67
N ASN A 63 -22.89 0.29 -4.72
CA ASN A 63 -22.09 -0.88 -4.40
C ASN A 63 -21.25 -1.41 -5.60
N THR A 64 -20.61 -0.50 -6.33
CA THR A 64 -19.72 -0.79 -7.46
C THR A 64 -18.26 -0.43 -7.16
N PHE A 65 -17.30 -1.09 -7.81
CA PHE A 65 -15.89 -0.66 -7.79
C PHE A 65 -15.52 0.26 -8.96
N ARG A 66 -16.26 0.16 -10.07
CA ARG A 66 -16.04 0.77 -11.38
C ARG A 66 -14.65 0.43 -11.93
N PRO A 67 -14.36 -0.85 -12.18
CA PRO A 67 -13.01 -1.33 -12.52
C PRO A 67 -12.49 -0.75 -13.85
N ASP A 68 -13.35 -0.60 -14.85
CA ASP A 68 -12.98 -0.14 -16.18
C ASP A 68 -13.04 1.39 -16.34
N ASN A 69 -13.44 2.12 -15.28
CA ASN A 69 -13.36 3.57 -15.30
C ASN A 69 -11.89 4.04 -15.32
N PRO A 70 -11.58 5.12 -16.04
CA PRO A 70 -10.32 5.85 -15.91
C PRO A 70 -9.96 6.14 -14.44
N ILE A 71 -8.72 5.89 -14.04
CA ILE A 71 -8.22 6.32 -12.73
C ILE A 71 -7.65 7.74 -12.81
N THR A 72 -8.02 8.59 -11.85
CA THR A 72 -7.46 9.93 -11.68
C THR A 72 -6.10 9.90 -10.98
N LYS A 73 -5.32 10.97 -11.17
CA LYS A 73 -4.03 11.19 -10.47
C LYS A 73 -4.19 11.07 -8.95
N ALA A 74 -5.22 11.68 -8.38
CA ALA A 74 -5.53 11.64 -6.96
C ALA A 74 -5.89 10.25 -6.45
N GLU A 75 -6.76 9.51 -7.16
CA GLU A 75 -7.10 8.13 -6.77
C GLU A 75 -5.85 7.24 -6.75
N PHE A 76 -4.97 7.34 -7.77
CA PHE A 76 -3.74 6.56 -7.80
C PHE A 76 -2.80 6.90 -6.65
N ILE A 77 -2.61 8.19 -6.36
CA ILE A 77 -1.83 8.70 -5.21
C ILE A 77 -2.34 8.11 -3.89
N VAL A 78 -3.67 8.06 -3.69
CA VAL A 78 -4.28 7.49 -2.48
C VAL A 78 -4.02 5.99 -2.37
N LEU A 79 -4.08 5.24 -3.48
CA LEU A 79 -3.74 3.80 -3.48
C LEU A 79 -2.27 3.57 -3.12
N VAL A 80 -1.35 4.35 -3.71
CA VAL A 80 0.09 4.31 -3.40
C VAL A 80 0.33 4.57 -1.92
N ASN A 81 -0.24 5.65 -1.37
CA ASN A 81 -0.04 6.02 0.04
C ASN A 81 -0.59 4.97 1.01
N ARG A 82 -1.72 4.31 0.68
CA ARG A 82 -2.28 3.22 1.49
C ARG A 82 -1.42 1.96 1.49
N VAL A 83 -0.73 1.66 0.39
CA VAL A 83 0.23 0.54 0.32
C VAL A 83 1.50 0.88 1.11
N MET A 84 2.14 2.00 0.75
CA MET A 84 3.45 2.39 1.28
C MET A 84 3.42 2.96 2.70
N GLY A 85 2.26 3.38 3.20
CA GLY A 85 2.10 3.87 4.57
C GLY A 85 2.78 5.21 4.83
N TYR A 86 2.97 6.02 3.78
CA TYR A 86 3.65 7.32 3.82
C TYR A 86 3.10 8.26 4.91
N LYS A 87 4.01 8.84 5.69
CA LYS A 87 3.70 9.69 6.85
C LYS A 87 3.01 11.00 6.42
N ASP A 88 2.27 11.62 7.34
CA ASP A 88 1.72 12.96 7.13
C ASP A 88 2.84 14.00 7.10
N VAL A 89 2.67 15.01 6.25
CA VAL A 89 3.64 16.07 5.98
C VAL A 89 2.98 17.45 6.12
N THR A 90 3.77 18.50 6.25
CA THR A 90 3.27 19.88 6.27
C THR A 90 2.42 20.17 5.04
N ALA A 91 1.25 20.81 5.25
CA ALA A 91 0.32 21.13 4.17
C ALA A 91 0.96 22.04 3.11
N ILE A 92 0.82 21.65 1.84
CA ILE A 92 1.09 22.47 0.66
C ILE A 92 -0.26 22.83 0.05
N ASP A 93 -0.42 24.08 -0.37
CA ASP A 93 -1.61 24.55 -1.07
C ASP A 93 -1.43 24.51 -2.58
N PHE A 94 -2.46 24.03 -3.29
CA PHE A 94 -2.57 24.11 -4.73
C PHE A 94 -3.93 24.75 -5.08
N PRO A 95 -4.02 25.62 -6.12
CA PRO A 95 -5.26 26.32 -6.47
C PRO A 95 -6.45 25.39 -6.78
N ASP A 96 -6.16 24.17 -7.25
CA ASP A 96 -7.12 23.14 -7.66
C ASP A 96 -7.24 21.99 -6.64
N VAL A 97 -6.70 22.14 -5.43
CA VAL A 97 -6.84 21.18 -4.31
C VAL A 97 -7.49 21.87 -3.09
N PRO A 98 -8.83 22.06 -3.10
CA PRO A 98 -9.57 22.63 -1.98
C PRO A 98 -9.28 21.97 -0.64
N ALA A 99 -9.33 22.74 0.45
CA ALA A 99 -9.02 22.26 1.80
C ALA A 99 -9.85 21.05 2.25
N GLY A 100 -11.11 20.95 1.79
CA GLY A 100 -12.02 19.84 2.09
C GLY A 100 -11.95 18.64 1.13
N SER A 101 -11.05 18.62 0.15
CA SER A 101 -10.93 17.50 -0.79
C SER A 101 -10.42 16.23 -0.08
N TRP A 102 -11.14 15.12 -0.23
CA TRP A 102 -10.83 13.84 0.42
C TRP A 102 -9.43 13.30 0.13
N PHE A 103 -8.85 13.66 -1.03
CA PHE A 103 -7.50 13.29 -1.46
C PHE A 103 -6.41 14.29 -1.05
N ARG A 104 -6.73 15.41 -0.39
CA ARG A 104 -5.80 16.53 -0.20
C ARG A 104 -4.53 16.11 0.55
N GLY A 105 -4.67 15.41 1.68
CA GLY A 105 -3.52 14.94 2.45
C GLY A 105 -2.60 14.04 1.62
N ASP A 106 -3.20 13.14 0.83
CA ASP A 106 -2.45 12.22 -0.02
C ASP A 106 -1.73 12.91 -1.18
N VAL A 107 -2.36 13.93 -1.79
CA VAL A 107 -1.74 14.79 -2.81
C VAL A 107 -0.53 15.53 -2.25
N VAL A 108 -0.64 16.13 -1.07
CA VAL A 108 0.48 16.83 -0.42
C VAL A 108 1.64 15.88 -0.12
N LYS A 109 1.37 14.67 0.40
CA LYS A 109 2.39 13.62 0.57
C LYS A 109 3.14 13.34 -0.73
N SER A 110 2.40 13.13 -1.82
CA SER A 110 3.01 12.78 -3.11
C SER A 110 3.97 13.85 -3.64
N GLN A 111 3.69 15.13 -3.35
CA GLN A 111 4.55 16.26 -3.65
C GLN A 111 5.78 16.31 -2.75
N ALA A 112 5.62 16.12 -1.43
CA ALA A 112 6.71 16.19 -0.46
C ALA A 112 7.72 15.04 -0.62
N ILE A 113 7.24 13.82 -0.88
CA ILE A 113 8.04 12.62 -1.15
C ILE A 113 8.65 12.67 -2.57
N GLY A 114 8.16 13.58 -3.41
CA GLY A 114 8.68 13.85 -4.75
C GLY A 114 8.36 12.79 -5.79
N TYR A 115 7.35 11.93 -5.56
CA TYR A 115 6.94 10.95 -6.57
C TYR A 115 5.88 11.50 -7.54
N SER A 116 5.14 12.53 -7.15
CA SER A 116 4.26 13.31 -8.03
C SER A 116 4.55 14.80 -7.86
N HIS A 117 4.28 15.60 -8.89
CA HIS A 117 4.51 17.05 -8.84
C HIS A 117 3.33 17.82 -9.42
N ALA A 118 3.18 19.07 -8.97
CA ALA A 118 2.38 20.09 -9.64
C ALA A 118 2.98 20.47 -11.01
N TYR A 119 2.14 21.06 -11.85
CA TYR A 119 2.51 21.64 -13.13
C TYR A 119 3.17 23.02 -12.96
N ALA A 120 3.80 23.52 -14.03
CA ALA A 120 4.50 24.81 -14.01
C ALA A 120 3.60 26.03 -13.77
N ASP A 121 2.27 25.89 -13.92
CA ASP A 121 1.27 26.91 -13.58
C ASP A 121 0.83 26.89 -12.10
N GLY A 122 1.39 25.97 -11.30
CA GLY A 122 1.06 25.79 -9.88
C GLY A 122 -0.13 24.88 -9.60
N THR A 123 -0.85 24.39 -10.61
CA THR A 123 -1.95 23.42 -10.44
C THR A 123 -1.42 22.01 -10.24
N PHE A 124 -2.14 21.17 -9.49
CA PHE A 124 -1.75 19.78 -9.28
C PHE A 124 -2.39 18.80 -10.28
N GLY A 125 -3.56 19.12 -10.82
CA GLY A 125 -4.39 18.26 -11.67
C GLY A 125 -4.88 16.97 -10.99
N PRO A 126 -5.43 17.00 -9.76
CA PRO A 126 -5.80 15.80 -9.01
C PRO A 126 -6.83 14.94 -9.75
N ASN A 127 -7.80 15.57 -10.41
CA ASN A 127 -8.88 14.90 -11.13
C ASN A 127 -8.53 14.53 -12.58
N LYS A 128 -7.29 14.81 -13.04
CA LYS A 128 -6.86 14.43 -14.39
C LYS A 128 -6.70 12.90 -14.46
N PRO A 129 -7.27 12.20 -15.45
CA PRO A 129 -6.98 10.80 -15.69
C PRO A 129 -5.51 10.58 -16.06
N LEU A 130 -4.88 9.51 -15.58
CA LEU A 130 -3.48 9.18 -15.87
C LEU A 130 -3.33 8.33 -17.13
N SER A 131 -2.46 8.75 -18.05
CA SER A 131 -1.95 7.84 -19.07
C SER A 131 -1.02 6.78 -18.47
N ARG A 132 -0.78 5.69 -19.21
CA ARG A 132 0.13 4.62 -18.77
C ARG A 132 1.59 5.09 -18.66
N GLU A 133 2.02 6.01 -19.52
CA GLU A 133 3.36 6.62 -19.44
C GLU A 133 3.48 7.62 -18.26
N GLU A 134 2.44 8.39 -17.95
CA GLU A 134 2.41 9.25 -16.75
C GLU A 134 2.45 8.43 -15.45
N ALA A 135 1.68 7.34 -15.40
CA ALA A 135 1.71 6.41 -14.26
C ALA A 135 3.08 5.75 -14.08
N ALA A 136 3.76 5.40 -15.18
CA ALA A 136 5.12 4.84 -15.13
C ALA A 136 6.14 5.83 -14.52
N VAL A 137 6.06 7.14 -14.80
CA VAL A 137 6.91 8.15 -14.13
C VAL A 137 6.73 8.14 -12.62
N MET A 138 5.50 8.05 -12.16
CA MET A 138 5.20 8.00 -10.73
C MET A 138 5.75 6.71 -10.11
N ILE A 139 5.51 5.54 -10.73
CA ILE A 139 6.03 4.24 -10.24
C ILE A 139 7.56 4.23 -10.21
N TYR A 140 8.22 4.74 -11.25
CA TYR A 140 9.67 4.89 -11.33
C TYR A 140 10.24 5.64 -10.12
N ARG A 141 9.58 6.74 -9.71
CA ARG A 141 9.98 7.55 -8.55
C ARG A 141 9.61 6.95 -7.20
N ILE A 142 8.49 6.22 -7.11
CA ILE A 142 8.08 5.47 -5.90
C ILE A 142 9.10 4.36 -5.63
N MET A 143 9.43 3.58 -6.66
CA MET A 143 10.27 2.38 -6.58
C MET A 143 11.77 2.67 -6.72
N LYS A 144 12.15 3.95 -6.72
CA LYS A 144 13.52 4.48 -6.86
C LYS A 144 14.32 3.74 -7.94
N LEU A 145 13.67 3.46 -9.07
CA LEU A 145 14.32 2.71 -10.14
C LEU A 145 15.41 3.58 -10.75
N GLU A 146 16.60 3.02 -10.89
CA GLU A 146 17.66 3.63 -11.66
C GLU A 146 17.52 3.26 -13.14
N TYR A 147 18.04 4.10 -14.02
CA TYR A 147 18.23 3.73 -15.41
C TYR A 147 19.55 2.97 -15.53
N THR A 148 19.46 1.64 -15.64
CA THR A 148 20.59 0.84 -16.14
C THR A 148 20.57 0.89 -17.67
N GLU A 149 21.72 1.17 -18.29
CA GLU A 149 21.84 1.29 -19.77
C GLU A 149 21.59 -0.03 -20.53
N VAL A 150 21.25 -1.10 -19.81
CA VAL A 150 21.54 -2.48 -20.21
C VAL A 150 20.50 -3.08 -21.15
N GLU A 151 19.25 -2.60 -21.16
CA GLU A 151 18.25 -3.06 -22.15
C GLU A 151 17.12 -2.05 -22.43
N ASP A 152 16.90 -1.69 -23.71
CA ASP A 152 15.67 -1.04 -24.18
C ASP A 152 14.59 -2.09 -24.45
N VAL A 153 14.00 -2.61 -23.37
CA VAL A 153 12.91 -3.60 -23.42
C VAL A 153 11.67 -3.06 -24.12
N LEU A 154 11.53 -1.73 -24.26
CA LEU A 154 10.42 -1.14 -24.98
C LEU A 154 10.51 -1.36 -26.49
N SER A 155 11.70 -1.63 -27.04
CA SER A 155 11.89 -1.96 -28.46
C SER A 155 11.07 -3.17 -28.94
N ALA A 156 10.63 -4.04 -28.02
CA ALA A 156 9.77 -5.19 -28.30
C ALA A 156 8.29 -4.84 -28.59
N PHE A 157 7.82 -3.62 -28.30
CA PHE A 157 6.43 -3.22 -28.51
C PHE A 157 6.21 -2.49 -29.85
N LYS A 158 5.12 -2.82 -30.54
CA LYS A 158 4.75 -2.26 -31.85
C LYS A 158 4.52 -0.76 -31.83
N ASP A 159 4.08 -0.23 -30.70
CA ASP A 159 3.75 1.17 -30.46
C ASP A 159 4.85 1.95 -29.71
N ALA A 160 6.06 1.38 -29.58
CA ALA A 160 7.17 2.02 -28.88
C ALA A 160 7.62 3.39 -29.46
N LYS A 161 7.21 3.69 -30.70
CA LYS A 161 7.41 5.00 -31.34
C LYS A 161 6.39 6.07 -30.91
N GLN A 162 5.33 5.69 -30.19
CA GLN A 162 4.31 6.62 -29.69
C GLN A 162 4.62 7.20 -28.32
N ILE A 163 5.54 6.57 -27.58
CA ILE A 163 5.99 6.98 -26.24
C ILE A 163 6.65 8.36 -26.33
N ASP A 164 6.30 9.28 -25.44
CA ASP A 164 7.01 10.55 -25.36
C ASP A 164 8.45 10.35 -24.88
N PRO A 165 9.48 10.94 -25.54
CA PRO A 165 10.86 10.87 -25.06
C PRO A 165 11.05 11.19 -23.58
N VAL A 166 10.27 12.11 -23.00
CA VAL A 166 10.37 12.49 -21.58
C VAL A 166 9.91 11.38 -20.62
N TYR A 167 9.08 10.44 -21.10
CA TYR A 167 8.58 9.32 -20.32
C TYR A 167 9.28 7.99 -20.62
N ARG A 168 10.08 7.91 -21.70
CA ARG A 168 10.70 6.66 -22.18
C ARG A 168 11.54 5.97 -21.11
N VAL A 169 12.40 6.71 -20.40
CA VAL A 169 13.28 6.15 -19.36
C VAL A 169 12.46 5.49 -18.25
N ALA A 170 11.49 6.21 -17.70
CA ALA A 170 10.64 5.70 -16.63
C ALA A 170 9.81 4.50 -17.08
N LEU A 171 9.20 4.56 -18.27
CA LEU A 171 8.43 3.45 -18.82
C LEU A 171 9.32 2.22 -19.08
N ASN A 172 10.57 2.40 -19.51
CA ASN A 172 11.51 1.31 -19.77
C ASN A 172 11.87 0.60 -18.47
N SER A 173 12.33 1.35 -17.45
CA SER A 173 12.67 0.78 -16.14
C SER A 173 11.49 0.09 -15.47
N VAL A 174 10.27 0.65 -15.55
CA VAL A 174 9.06 0.05 -14.93
C VAL A 174 8.58 -1.21 -15.67
N VAL A 175 8.84 -1.32 -16.98
CA VAL A 175 8.60 -2.56 -17.74
C VAL A 175 9.71 -3.60 -17.51
N ALA A 176 10.97 -3.18 -17.46
CA ALA A 176 12.11 -4.06 -17.18
C ALA A 176 12.03 -4.67 -15.77
N ALA A 177 11.58 -3.89 -14.77
CA ALA A 177 11.26 -4.39 -13.42
C ALA A 177 9.99 -5.27 -13.37
N GLY A 178 9.27 -5.47 -14.48
CA GLY A 178 8.10 -6.34 -14.57
C GLY A 178 6.82 -5.83 -13.90
N TYR A 179 6.86 -4.65 -13.28
CA TYR A 179 5.74 -4.00 -12.59
C TYR A 179 4.61 -3.63 -13.58
N LEU A 180 4.95 -2.93 -14.66
CA LEU A 180 4.05 -2.67 -15.79
C LEU A 180 4.33 -3.68 -16.90
N ARG A 181 3.27 -4.22 -17.51
CA ARG A 181 3.36 -5.14 -18.65
C ARG A 181 2.53 -4.60 -19.80
N GLY A 182 2.98 -4.85 -21.02
CA GLY A 182 2.20 -4.64 -22.23
C GLY A 182 1.03 -5.62 -22.37
N TYR A 183 0.27 -5.46 -23.44
CA TYR A 183 -0.92 -6.24 -23.76
C TYR A 183 -0.57 -7.43 -24.69
N PRO A 184 -1.45 -8.46 -24.80
CA PRO A 184 -1.20 -9.62 -25.65
C PRO A 184 -1.01 -9.31 -27.15
N ASP A 185 -1.45 -8.15 -27.61
CA ASP A 185 -1.26 -7.65 -28.98
C ASP A 185 0.16 -7.10 -29.25
N GLN A 186 1.06 -7.16 -28.27
CA GLN A 186 2.42 -6.58 -28.28
C GLN A 186 2.44 -5.04 -28.33
N THR A 187 1.49 -4.40 -27.64
CA THR A 187 1.49 -2.94 -27.38
C THR A 187 1.74 -2.62 -25.90
N VAL A 188 2.29 -1.45 -25.60
CA VAL A 188 2.38 -0.91 -24.22
C VAL A 188 1.33 0.18 -23.95
N ARG A 189 0.74 0.75 -25.01
CA ARG A 189 -0.32 1.76 -25.07
C ARG A 189 -0.01 2.99 -24.22
N PRO A 190 1.12 3.67 -24.45
CA PRO A 190 1.67 4.66 -23.52
C PRO A 190 0.70 5.81 -23.24
N LYS A 191 0.02 6.28 -24.29
CA LYS A 191 -0.96 7.38 -24.26
C LYS A 191 -2.37 6.97 -23.85
N GLN A 192 -2.66 5.67 -23.70
CA GLN A 192 -3.97 5.23 -23.23
C GLN A 192 -4.11 5.57 -21.76
N THR A 193 -5.26 6.11 -21.38
CA THR A 193 -5.66 6.27 -19.98
C THR A 193 -5.74 4.90 -19.29
N THR A 194 -5.20 4.81 -18.08
CA THR A 194 -5.19 3.58 -17.27
C THR A 194 -6.52 3.42 -16.54
N THR A 195 -7.06 2.20 -16.47
CA THR A 195 -8.28 1.95 -15.68
C THR A 195 -7.97 1.72 -14.19
N ARG A 196 -8.99 1.85 -13.33
CA ARG A 196 -8.88 1.52 -11.90
C ARG A 196 -8.41 0.07 -11.69
N ALA A 197 -8.92 -0.89 -12.46
CA ALA A 197 -8.50 -2.29 -12.41
C ALA A 197 -7.04 -2.51 -12.85
N GLU A 198 -6.63 -1.89 -13.96
CA GLU A 198 -5.24 -1.96 -14.42
C GLU A 198 -4.26 -1.43 -13.36
N MET A 199 -4.62 -0.34 -12.68
CA MET A 199 -3.75 0.26 -11.68
C MET A 199 -3.65 -0.59 -10.40
N ILE A 200 -4.73 -1.24 -9.95
CA ILE A 200 -4.69 -2.22 -8.86
C ILE A 200 -3.74 -3.36 -9.20
N ILE A 201 -3.76 -3.86 -10.44
CA ILE A 201 -2.92 -4.98 -10.88
C ILE A 201 -1.44 -4.59 -10.98
N ILE A 202 -1.15 -3.36 -11.41
CA ILE A 202 0.22 -2.83 -11.42
C ILE A 202 0.74 -2.67 -9.99
N LEU A 203 -0.05 -2.06 -9.09
CA LEU A 203 0.33 -1.90 -7.69
C LEU A 203 0.39 -3.23 -6.92
N ASP A 204 -0.41 -4.25 -7.29
CA ASP A 204 -0.33 -5.56 -6.66
C ASP A 204 0.93 -6.32 -7.07
N ARG A 205 1.40 -6.18 -8.32
CA ARG A 205 2.72 -6.69 -8.73
C ARG A 205 3.85 -6.01 -7.98
N ILE A 206 3.76 -4.68 -7.79
CA ILE A 206 4.74 -3.91 -7.01
C ILE A 206 4.75 -4.39 -5.56
N ALA A 207 3.58 -4.43 -4.91
CA ALA A 207 3.50 -4.69 -3.47
C ALA A 207 3.66 -6.18 -3.10
N GLY A 208 3.21 -7.08 -3.98
CA GLY A 208 3.13 -8.52 -3.75
C GLY A 208 2.38 -8.89 -2.46
N VAL A 209 2.96 -9.74 -1.62
CA VAL A 209 2.38 -10.11 -0.32
C VAL A 209 2.55 -8.96 0.67
N LYS A 210 1.45 -8.51 1.27
CA LYS A 210 1.38 -7.30 2.10
C LYS A 210 1.23 -7.66 3.58
N TYR A 211 2.30 -7.56 4.34
CA TYR A 211 2.30 -7.77 5.79
C TYR A 211 2.04 -6.44 6.51
N ARG A 212 0.86 -6.34 7.13
CA ARG A 212 0.27 -5.07 7.62
C ARG A 212 -0.24 -5.12 9.07
N PHE A 213 0.05 -6.20 9.80
CA PHE A 213 -0.36 -6.40 11.19
C PHE A 213 0.81 -6.97 11.98
N ALA A 214 1.07 -6.42 13.17
CA ALA A 214 2.17 -6.83 14.05
C ALA A 214 2.01 -8.30 14.51
N LYS A 215 2.80 -9.20 13.92
CA LYS A 215 2.97 -10.61 14.30
C LYS A 215 4.14 -11.21 13.52
N THR A 216 4.44 -12.48 13.82
CA THR A 216 5.33 -13.31 13.01
C THR A 216 4.60 -13.87 11.78
N PHE A 217 5.29 -13.87 10.64
CA PHE A 217 4.90 -14.53 9.40
C PHE A 217 6.00 -15.49 8.95
N GLY A 218 5.58 -16.61 8.37
CA GLY A 218 6.45 -17.68 7.90
C GLY A 218 6.57 -18.86 8.88
N PRO A 219 6.92 -20.06 8.37
CA PRO A 219 7.07 -21.29 9.15
C PRO A 219 8.12 -21.19 10.25
N GLU A 220 8.00 -22.01 11.30
CA GLU A 220 8.95 -22.02 12.43
C GLU A 220 10.29 -22.69 12.11
N THR A 221 10.33 -23.63 11.16
CA THR A 221 11.47 -24.54 10.96
C THR A 221 11.93 -24.69 9.50
N GLU A 222 11.01 -24.97 8.58
CA GLU A 222 11.29 -25.09 7.14
C GLU A 222 11.34 -23.71 6.47
N GLN A 223 11.84 -23.58 5.23
CA GLN A 223 11.75 -22.32 4.47
C GLN A 223 10.56 -22.31 3.52
N GLU A 224 9.75 -21.24 3.55
CA GLU A 224 8.64 -21.00 2.62
C GLU A 224 9.09 -20.12 1.44
N THR A 225 8.74 -20.49 0.20
CA THR A 225 9.05 -19.67 -0.99
C THR A 225 7.88 -18.75 -1.35
N VAL A 226 8.10 -17.44 -1.24
CA VAL A 226 7.20 -16.39 -1.71
C VAL A 226 7.60 -15.98 -3.13
N LYS A 227 6.77 -16.32 -4.12
CA LYS A 227 7.05 -16.15 -5.57
C LYS A 227 6.85 -14.73 -6.12
N THR A 228 6.61 -13.77 -5.24
CA THR A 228 6.29 -12.38 -5.57
C THR A 228 7.09 -11.46 -4.66
N ASN A 229 6.95 -10.15 -4.88
CA ASN A 229 7.43 -9.16 -3.94
C ASN A 229 6.77 -9.33 -2.55
N VAL A 230 7.38 -8.72 -1.54
CA VAL A 230 6.86 -8.62 -0.17
C VAL A 230 6.90 -7.16 0.27
N THR A 231 5.84 -6.67 0.88
CA THR A 231 5.76 -5.33 1.48
C THR A 231 5.45 -5.42 2.96
N VAL A 232 6.30 -4.83 3.80
CA VAL A 232 6.10 -4.62 5.22
C VAL A 232 5.89 -3.13 5.47
N SER A 233 4.72 -2.76 5.98
CA SER A 233 4.34 -1.33 6.17
C SER A 233 3.75 -1.00 7.55
N LYS A 234 4.10 -1.81 8.57
CA LYS A 234 3.82 -1.55 9.99
C LYS A 234 4.93 -2.08 10.90
N PRO A 235 5.16 -1.45 12.06
CA PRO A 235 6.09 -1.95 13.07
C PRO A 235 5.55 -3.20 13.78
N GLY A 236 6.42 -3.91 14.48
CA GLY A 236 6.11 -5.15 15.22
C GLY A 236 5.92 -6.37 14.31
N ILE A 237 6.40 -6.31 13.06
CA ILE A 237 6.33 -7.42 12.11
C ILE A 237 7.64 -8.20 12.12
N THR A 238 7.53 -9.53 12.24
CA THR A 238 8.64 -10.46 12.07
C THR A 238 8.39 -11.29 10.83
N LEU A 239 9.34 -11.32 9.90
CA LEU A 239 9.39 -12.33 8.85
C LEU A 239 10.41 -13.38 9.27
N GLN A 240 10.06 -14.66 9.20
CA GLN A 240 10.98 -15.76 9.48
C GLN A 240 10.96 -16.85 8.41
N ASN A 241 12.14 -17.42 8.13
CA ASN A 241 12.33 -18.60 7.28
C ASN A 241 11.62 -18.49 5.92
N MET A 242 11.90 -17.43 5.15
CA MET A 242 11.34 -17.23 3.81
C MET A 242 12.41 -17.07 2.74
N ILE A 243 12.10 -17.57 1.53
CA ILE A 243 12.78 -17.23 0.29
C ILE A 243 11.83 -16.35 -0.54
N ILE A 244 12.16 -15.08 -0.69
CA ILE A 244 11.41 -14.11 -1.49
C ILE A 244 12.05 -14.07 -2.89
N GLU A 245 11.33 -14.54 -3.91
CA GLU A 245 11.80 -14.55 -5.30
C GLU A 245 11.79 -13.14 -5.93
N GLY A 246 10.93 -12.24 -5.43
CA GLY A 246 10.86 -10.84 -5.85
C GLY A 246 11.66 -9.88 -4.95
N ASP A 247 11.22 -8.63 -4.92
CA ASP A 247 11.74 -7.56 -4.07
C ASP A 247 11.13 -7.60 -2.65
N LEU A 248 11.87 -7.12 -1.64
CA LEU A 248 11.40 -6.87 -0.28
C LEU A 248 11.34 -5.36 -0.02
N HIS A 249 10.15 -4.84 0.31
CA HIS A 249 9.91 -3.44 0.60
C HIS A 249 9.61 -3.24 2.09
N LEU A 250 10.52 -2.57 2.81
CA LEU A 250 10.32 -2.12 4.19
C LEU A 250 9.99 -0.62 4.15
N THR A 251 8.70 -0.29 4.22
CA THR A 251 8.20 1.04 3.84
C THR A 251 8.08 2.00 5.03
N GLU A 252 7.99 3.31 4.76
CA GLU A 252 7.79 4.38 5.77
C GLU A 252 6.69 4.10 6.80
N GLY A 253 5.68 3.28 6.46
CA GLY A 253 4.61 2.87 7.38
C GLY A 253 5.08 2.08 8.61
N ILE A 254 6.30 1.53 8.60
CA ILE A 254 6.99 1.00 9.78
C ILE A 254 7.24 2.11 10.82
N GLY A 255 7.44 3.34 10.36
CA GLY A 255 7.75 4.49 11.20
C GLY A 255 9.06 4.28 11.95
N ASP A 256 9.03 4.56 13.24
CA ASP A 256 10.22 4.54 14.09
C ASP A 256 10.30 3.25 14.93
N GLY A 257 9.36 2.31 14.69
CA GLY A 257 9.26 1.02 15.38
C GLY A 257 9.89 -0.13 14.60
N ASP A 258 9.99 -1.29 15.25
CA ASP A 258 10.84 -2.39 14.78
C ASP A 258 10.24 -3.28 13.69
N CYS A 259 11.10 -3.82 12.83
CA CYS A 259 10.83 -4.94 11.94
C CYS A 259 11.96 -5.97 12.04
N TYR A 260 11.62 -7.24 12.12
CA TYR A 260 12.58 -8.34 12.33
C TYR A 260 12.62 -9.26 11.11
N LEU A 261 13.81 -9.55 10.61
CA LEU A 261 14.08 -10.47 9.50
C LEU A 261 14.96 -11.62 10.02
N HIS A 262 14.41 -12.83 10.06
CA HIS A 262 15.11 -14.03 10.54
C HIS A 262 15.18 -15.12 9.45
N ASN A 263 16.39 -15.55 9.06
CA ASN A 263 16.59 -16.51 7.96
C ASN A 263 15.86 -16.12 6.65
N ILE A 264 15.92 -14.84 6.26
CA ILE A 264 15.25 -14.31 5.07
C ILE A 264 16.23 -14.23 3.89
N THR A 265 15.93 -14.96 2.82
CA THR A 265 16.65 -14.86 1.55
C THR A 265 15.80 -14.05 0.55
N VAL A 266 16.29 -12.91 0.08
CA VAL A 266 15.70 -12.11 -1.01
C VAL A 266 16.50 -12.35 -2.29
N LYS A 267 15.81 -12.61 -3.40
CA LYS A 267 16.43 -12.80 -4.73
C LYS A 267 16.44 -11.52 -5.57
N GLY A 268 15.44 -10.65 -5.39
CA GLY A 268 15.42 -9.30 -5.93
C GLY A 268 16.17 -8.30 -5.05
N ARG A 269 15.64 -7.08 -4.97
CA ARG A 269 16.19 -5.97 -4.18
C ARG A 269 15.51 -5.90 -2.81
N THR A 270 16.23 -5.44 -1.78
CA THR A 270 15.64 -5.02 -0.52
C THR A 270 15.67 -3.49 -0.43
N LEU A 271 14.50 -2.86 -0.49
CA LEU A 271 14.32 -1.42 -0.37
C LEU A 271 13.88 -1.09 1.06
N ILE A 272 14.71 -0.34 1.77
CA ILE A 272 14.43 0.13 3.13
C ILE A 272 14.20 1.64 3.08
N ALA A 273 12.94 2.04 3.26
CA ALA A 273 12.48 3.43 3.32
C ALA A 273 11.77 3.77 4.64
N GLY A 274 11.51 2.78 5.49
CA GLY A 274 11.02 2.98 6.84
C GLY A 274 11.90 2.33 7.89
N GLY A 275 11.68 2.74 9.13
CA GLY A 275 12.51 2.38 10.27
C GLY A 275 13.25 3.59 10.84
N GLY A 276 13.29 3.66 12.17
CA GLY A 276 14.12 4.63 12.89
C GLY A 276 15.58 4.19 12.96
N THR A 277 16.39 4.94 13.71
CA THR A 277 17.76 4.49 14.06
C THR A 277 17.70 3.14 14.77
N SER A 278 18.23 2.11 14.11
CA SER A 278 18.33 0.72 14.61
C SER A 278 17.03 -0.08 14.73
N SER A 279 16.02 0.18 13.90
CA SER A 279 14.74 -0.55 13.96
C SER A 279 14.60 -1.75 13.00
N ILE A 280 15.52 -1.95 12.05
CA ILE A 280 15.50 -3.12 11.15
C ILE A 280 16.50 -4.17 11.66
N HIS A 281 15.97 -5.24 12.23
CA HIS A 281 16.75 -6.27 12.93
C HIS A 281 16.95 -7.48 12.03
N VAL A 282 18.18 -7.68 11.57
CA VAL A 282 18.55 -8.75 10.63
C VAL A 282 19.30 -9.85 11.36
N SER A 283 18.83 -11.10 11.28
CA SER A 283 19.38 -12.23 12.05
C SER A 283 19.26 -13.57 11.31
N GLY A 284 19.96 -14.59 11.82
CA GLY A 284 19.91 -15.96 11.28
C GLY A 284 20.93 -16.21 10.16
N ALA A 285 21.47 -17.44 10.13
CA ALA A 285 22.58 -17.81 9.25
C ALA A 285 22.19 -17.95 7.76
N LEU A 286 20.89 -18.04 7.47
CA LEU A 286 20.36 -18.15 6.10
C LEU A 286 19.91 -16.80 5.51
N THR A 287 20.22 -15.69 6.19
CA THR A 287 19.76 -14.37 5.75
C THR A 287 20.66 -13.75 4.69
N SER A 288 20.05 -13.36 3.58
CA SER A 288 20.70 -12.67 2.46
C SER A 288 19.67 -11.72 1.84
N LEU A 289 19.96 -10.41 1.81
CA LEU A 289 18.98 -9.38 1.43
C LEU A 289 19.09 -8.92 -0.03
N GLY A 290 19.82 -9.64 -0.88
CA GLY A 290 20.04 -9.26 -2.28
C GLY A 290 20.77 -7.92 -2.40
N GLN A 291 20.37 -7.11 -3.39
CA GLN A 291 20.83 -5.72 -3.49
C GLN A 291 20.09 -4.87 -2.45
N LEU A 292 20.84 -4.22 -1.55
CA LEU A 292 20.28 -3.40 -0.48
C LEU A 292 20.27 -1.91 -0.87
N GLU A 293 19.09 -1.30 -0.85
CA GLU A 293 18.89 0.14 -1.04
C GLU A 293 18.32 0.72 0.26
N VAL A 294 19.11 1.49 0.99
CA VAL A 294 18.66 2.17 2.23
C VAL A 294 18.49 3.65 1.95
N ASN A 295 17.25 4.13 2.02
CA ASN A 295 16.89 5.52 1.83
C ASN A 295 16.49 6.13 3.16
N SER A 296 17.31 7.04 3.68
CA SER A 296 16.88 7.94 4.75
C SER A 296 15.81 8.89 4.21
N ALA A 297 14.66 8.95 4.88
CA ALA A 297 13.66 10.01 4.71
C ALA A 297 14.20 11.37 5.18
#